data_AF-A0A0S8JG86-F1
#
_entry.id   AF-A0A0S8JG86-F1
#
_cell.length_a   1.000
_cell.length_b   1.000
_cell.length_c   1.000
_cell.angle_alpha   90.00
_cell.angle_beta   90.00
_cell.angle_gamma   90.00
#
_symmetry.space_group_name_H-M   'P 1'
#
loop_
_entity.id
_entity.type
_entity.pdbx_description
1 polymer ?
#
loop_
_entity_poly.entity_id
_entity_poly.type
_entity_poly.pdbx_seq_one_letter_code
_entity_poly.pdbx_strand_id
1 'polypeptide(L)' 'MAWKDNKISELKVLSKTGNTCRINTSIPMKVKSGGKNIKAKKLKDGTVEFKTTPGDEYILD' A
#
# COMPACT_ATOMS: atom_id res chain seq x y z
N MET A 1 -6.76 6.07 -7.25
CA MET A 1 -7.58 5.11 -6.49
C MET A 1 -8.58 4.53 -7.46
N ALA A 2 -8.61 3.20 -7.61
CA ALA A 2 -9.56 2.51 -8.45
C ALA A 2 -10.39 1.55 -7.58
N TRP A 3 -11.66 1.42 -7.93
CA TRP A 3 -12.63 0.56 -7.26
C TRP A 3 -13.31 -0.33 -8.29
N LYS A 4 -13.60 -1.57 -7.90
CA LYS A 4 -14.36 -2.53 -8.70
C LYS A 4 -15.18 -3.41 -7.76
N ASP A 5 -16.44 -3.70 -8.10
CA ASP A 5 -17.31 -4.59 -7.33
C ASP A 5 -17.40 -4.20 -5.82
N ASN A 6 -17.53 -2.90 -5.55
CA ASN A 6 -17.55 -2.29 -4.21
C ASN A 6 -16.30 -2.54 -3.35
N LYS A 7 -15.17 -2.86 -3.97
CA LYS A 7 -13.88 -3.09 -3.30
C LYS A 7 -12.80 -2.24 -3.95
N ILE A 8 -11.80 -1.85 -3.18
CA ILE A 8 -10.64 -1.16 -3.74
C ILE A 8 -9.87 -2.15 -4.62
N SER A 9 -9.56 -1.76 -5.84
CA SER A 9 -8.82 -2.60 -6.81
C SER A 9 -7.40 -2.11 -7.02
N GLU A 10 -7.17 -0.80 -6.87
CA GLU A 10 -5.82 -0.24 -6.92
C GLU A 10 -5.71 1.05 -6.08
N LEU A 11 -4.62 1.17 -5.32
CA LEU A 11 -4.23 2.42 -4.65
C LEU A 11 -2.84 2.85 -5.11
N LYS A 12 -2.65 4.14 -5.35
CA LYS A 12 -1.32 4.75 -5.57
C LYS A 12 -1.03 5.71 -4.43
N VAL A 13 0.14 5.58 -3.82
CA VAL A 13 0.57 6.37 -2.67
C VAL A 13 1.93 6.97 -2.99
N LEU A 14 2.03 8.30 -2.99
CA LEU A 14 3.29 9.02 -3.03
C LEU A 14 3.74 9.34 -1.60
N SER A 15 4.90 8.83 -1.18
CA SER A 15 5.46 9.20 0.12
C SER A 15 6.33 10.44 0.00
N LYS A 16 5.94 11.54 0.63
CA LYS A 16 6.74 12.78 0.61
C LYS A 16 7.86 12.80 1.65
N THR A 17 7.74 12.02 2.73
CA THR A 17 8.61 12.11 3.91
C THR A 17 9.28 10.80 4.31
N GLY A 18 8.97 9.67 3.67
CA GLY A 18 9.71 8.41 3.86
C GLY A 18 9.47 7.69 5.20
N ASN A 19 8.32 7.87 5.81
CA ASN A 19 7.98 7.22 7.08
C ASN A 19 7.29 5.86 6.87
N THR A 20 6.98 5.18 7.97
CA THR A 20 6.10 4.00 7.92
C THR A 20 4.71 4.41 7.43
N CYS A 21 4.25 3.78 6.35
CA CYS A 21 2.89 3.92 5.86
C CYS A 21 2.02 2.78 6.40
N ARG A 22 0.80 3.12 6.82
CA ARG A 22 -0.21 2.17 7.29
C ARG A 22 -1.50 2.43 6.52
N ILE A 23 -2.03 1.38 5.90
CA ILE A 23 -3.25 1.46 5.11
C ILE A 23 -4.19 0.37 5.58
N ASN A 24 -5.34 0.78 6.11
CA ASN A 24 -6.39 -0.17 6.46
C ASN A 24 -7.22 -0.47 5.21
N THR A 25 -7.13 -1.71 4.73
CA THR A 25 -7.87 -2.20 3.58
C THR A 25 -8.72 -3.38 4.00
N SER A 26 -9.97 -3.42 3.51
CA SER A 26 -10.90 -4.52 3.78
C SER A 26 -10.52 -5.84 3.11
N ILE A 27 -9.58 -5.79 2.16
CA ILE A 27 -9.03 -6.96 1.46
C ILE A 27 -7.49 -6.98 1.57
N PRO A 28 -6.85 -8.16 1.55
CA PRO A 28 -5.40 -8.26 1.43
C PRO A 28 -4.94 -7.71 0.08
N MET A 29 -3.93 -6.83 0.08
CA MET A 29 -3.31 -6.28 -1.13
C MET A 29 -1.79 -6.45 -1.06
N LYS A 30 -1.14 -6.59 -2.22
CA LYS A 30 0.31 -6.59 -2.35
C LYS A 30 0.80 -5.16 -2.50
N VAL A 31 1.97 -4.84 -1.95
CA VAL A 31 2.57 -3.51 -2.10
C VAL A 31 3.75 -3.59 -3.07
N LYS A 32 3.76 -2.70 -4.06
CA LYS A 32 4.81 -2.57 -5.08
C LYS A 32 5.40 -1.17 -5.07
N SER A 33 6.71 -1.06 -5.30
CA SER A 33 7.39 0.22 -5.60
C SER A 33 8.34 0.01 -6.79
N GLY A 34 8.33 0.94 -7.74
CA GLY A 34 9.14 0.82 -8.97
C GLY A 34 8.91 -0.49 -9.72
N GLY A 35 7.68 -1.02 -9.70
CA GLY A 35 7.31 -2.29 -10.32
C GLY A 35 7.71 -3.57 -9.56
N LYS A 36 8.35 -3.47 -8.39
CA LYS A 36 8.79 -4.61 -7.58
C LYS A 36 7.96 -4.76 -6.31
N ASN A 37 7.62 -5.99 -5.94
CA ASN A 37 6.98 -6.27 -4.65
C ASN A 37 7.92 -5.91 -3.50
N ILE A 38 7.43 -5.15 -2.54
CA ILE A 38 8.17 -4.81 -1.31
C ILE A 38 7.62 -5.61 -0.13
N LYS A 39 8.43 -5.70 0.93
CA LYS A 39 7.97 -6.31 2.18
C LYS A 39 6.94 -5.41 2.84
N ALA A 40 5.74 -5.95 3.06
CA ALA A 40 4.70 -5.34 3.85
C ALA A 40 4.26 -6.32 4.96
N LYS A 41 3.97 -5.78 6.13
CA LYS A 41 3.48 -6.52 7.29
C LYS A 41 1.97 -6.35 7.37
N LYS A 42 1.23 -7.45 7.53
CA LYS A 42 -0.19 -7.40 7.87
C LYS A 42 -0.35 -7.39 9.38
N LEU A 43 -1.06 -6.40 9.91
CA LEU A 43 -1.41 -6.29 11.32
C LEU A 43 -2.69 -7.07 11.63
N LYS A 44 -2.96 -7.30 12.93
CA LYS A 44 -4.08 -8.13 13.40
C LYS A 44 -5.46 -7.57 12.98
N ASP A 45 -5.56 -6.27 12.79
CA ASP A 45 -6.76 -5.54 12.37
C ASP A 45 -6.95 -5.51 10.84
N GLY A 46 -6.05 -6.15 10.08
CA GLY A 46 -6.09 -6.13 8.61
C GLY A 46 -5.28 -5.00 7.97
N THR A 47 -4.74 -4.07 8.77
CA THR A 47 -3.91 -2.96 8.27
C THR A 47 -2.61 -3.48 7.63
N VAL A 48 -2.27 -2.96 6.46
CA VAL A 48 -1.00 -3.20 5.77
C VAL A 48 -0.01 -2.10 6.17
N GLU A 49 1.13 -2.51 6.72
CA GLU A 49 2.21 -1.64 7.17
C GLU A 49 3.47 -1.87 6.34
N PHE A 50 4.08 -0.81 5.82
CA PHE A 50 5.34 -0.91 5.07
C PHE A 50 6.18 0.36 5.25
N LYS A 51 7.51 0.22 5.12
CA LYS A 51 8.42 1.36 5.10
C LYS A 51 8.38 2.04 3.74
N THR A 52 8.41 3.36 3.74
CA THR A 52 8.50 4.16 2.51
C THR A 52 9.80 4.94 2.45
N THR A 53 10.12 5.44 1.26
CA THR A 53 11.24 6.34 0.97
C THR A 53 10.66 7.67 0.50
N PRO A 54 11.23 8.82 0.86
CA PRO A 54 10.75 10.10 0.35
C PRO A 54 10.90 10.16 -1.18
N GLY A 55 9.83 10.56 -1.87
CA GLY A 55 9.77 10.66 -3.33
C GLY A 55 9.29 9.40 -4.05
N ASP A 56 9.22 8.25 -3.37
CA ASP A 56 8.79 6.99 -3.98
C ASP A 56 7.26 6.89 -4.08
N GLU A 57 6.82 6.23 -5.15
CA GLU A 57 5.43 5.84 -5.36
C GLU A 57 5.22 4.34 -5.06
N TYR A 58 4.09 4.05 -4.43
CA TYR A 58 3.69 2.71 -4.04
C TYR A 58 2.33 2.36 -4.64
N ILE A 59 2.24 1.19 -5.26
CA ILE A 59 1.01 0.64 -5.82
C ILE A 59 0.53 -0.51 -4.94
N LEU A 60 -0.74 -0.48 -4.55
CA LEU A 60 -1.40 -1.60 -3.89
C LEU A 60 -2.43 -2.22 -4.82
N ASP A 61 -2.32 -3.52 -5.08
CA ASP A 61 -3.22 -4.33 -5.94
C ASP A 61 -3.44 -5.77 -5.43
#